data_AF-A0A2N1NA71-F1
#
_entry.id   AF-A0A2N1NA71-F1
#
_cell.length_a   1.000
_cell.length_b   1.000
_cell.length_c   1.000
_cell.angle_alpha   90.00
_cell.angle_beta   90.00
_cell.angle_gamma   90.00
#
_symmetry.space_group_name_H-M   'P 1'
#
loop_
_entity.id
_entity.type
_entity.pdbx_description
1 polymer ?
#
loop_
_entity_poly.entity_id
_entity_poly.type
_entity_poly.pdbx_seq_one_letter_code
_entity_poly.pdbx_strand_id
1 'polypeptide(L)'
;MNNQVDNMKNGLINNIGQILPGFNYLIDFNWDVYENHRHHGVGDLVFGSDYGVIIVIETKWFNTDTLSKAQVNARKKARNRVRKYRGCAQKKFIAVKAIGAVFTNDTGNSIQFVDDQDAGIAKIIEIYTQQEWEESPKKRGILKTILYYIVIVLLVIVAVIVGLAILTVP
;
A
#
# COMPACT_ATOMS: atom_id res chain seq x y z
N MET A 1 0.57 -1.19 25.70
CA MET A 1 -0.29 -1.83 24.67
C MET A 1 -0.60 -0.88 23.52
N ASN A 2 -0.84 0.43 23.75
CA ASN A 2 -1.02 1.43 22.68
C ASN A 2 0.18 1.54 21.73
N ASN A 3 1.42 1.53 22.26
CA ASN A 3 2.63 1.67 21.44
C ASN A 3 2.74 0.62 20.32
N GLN A 4 2.24 -0.61 20.48
CA GLN A 4 2.34 -1.63 19.45
C GLN A 4 1.37 -1.39 18.28
N VAL A 5 0.13 -1.00 18.58
CA VAL A 5 -0.85 -0.63 17.55
C VAL A 5 -0.39 0.63 16.83
N ASP A 6 0.12 1.63 17.56
CA ASP A 6 0.61 2.88 16.97
C ASP A 6 1.85 2.63 16.09
N ASN A 7 2.78 1.78 16.53
CA ASN A 7 3.92 1.36 15.71
C ASN A 7 3.47 0.62 14.44
N MET A 8 2.44 -0.23 14.54
CA MET A 8 1.87 -0.92 13.39
C MET A 8 1.18 0.04 12.41
N LYS A 9 0.44 1.03 12.92
CA LYS A 9 -0.16 2.11 12.12
C LYS A 9 0.92 2.91 11.39
N ASN A 10 1.96 3.34 12.11
CA ASN A 10 3.09 4.08 11.53
C ASN A 10 3.83 3.25 10.49
N GLY A 11 4.04 1.96 10.75
CA GLY A 11 4.61 1.03 9.77
C GLY A 11 3.78 0.92 8.49
N LEU A 12 2.46 0.84 8.62
CA LEU A 12 1.55 0.84 7.47
C LEU A 12 1.59 2.17 6.71
N ILE A 13 1.52 3.31 7.41
CA ILE A 13 1.58 4.65 6.79
C ILE A 13 2.88 4.82 6.00
N ASN A 14 4.02 4.47 6.59
CA ASN A 14 5.33 4.66 5.97
C ASN A 14 5.58 3.73 4.77
N ASN A 15 4.86 2.60 4.69
CA ASN A 15 5.06 1.60 3.64
C ASN A 15 3.80 1.38 2.78
N ILE A 16 2.83 2.31 2.82
CA ILE A 16 1.52 2.11 2.18
C ILE A 16 1.65 1.86 0.68
N GLY A 17 2.56 2.56 -0.01
CA GLY A 17 2.76 2.37 -1.45
C GLY A 17 3.29 0.98 -1.84
N GLN A 18 3.93 0.25 -0.91
CA GLN A 18 4.37 -1.13 -1.11
C GLN A 18 3.27 -2.13 -0.73
N ILE A 19 2.56 -1.86 0.38
CA ILE A 19 1.55 -2.76 0.94
C ILE A 19 0.23 -2.69 0.15
N LEU A 20 -0.12 -1.50 -0.33
CA LEU A 20 -1.36 -1.20 -1.04
C LEU A 20 -1.09 -0.14 -2.13
N PRO A 21 -0.47 -0.54 -3.25
CA PRO A 21 -0.16 0.37 -4.35
C PRO A 21 -1.40 1.13 -4.85
N GLY A 22 -1.21 2.42 -5.13
CA GLY A 22 -2.27 3.30 -5.65
C GLY A 22 -3.12 3.98 -4.59
N PHE A 23 -2.94 3.70 -3.29
CA PHE A 23 -3.57 4.42 -2.18
C PHE A 23 -2.56 5.27 -1.40
N ASN A 24 -1.97 6.25 -2.08
CA ASN A 24 -0.78 6.96 -1.60
C ASN A 24 -1.06 8.09 -0.59
N TYR A 25 -2.31 8.53 -0.46
CA TYR A 25 -2.66 9.73 0.29
C TYR A 25 -3.27 9.39 1.64
N LEU A 26 -2.60 9.66 2.75
CA LEU A 26 -3.24 9.60 4.07
C LEU A 26 -4.23 10.78 4.19
N ILE A 27 -5.52 10.48 4.19
CA ILE A 27 -6.59 11.48 4.27
C ILE A 27 -6.84 11.84 5.74
N ASP A 28 -6.99 10.84 6.59
CA ASP A 28 -7.29 11.04 8.01
C ASP A 28 -6.88 9.81 8.84
N PHE A 29 -6.65 10.02 10.13
CA PHE A 29 -6.33 8.98 11.11
C PHE A 29 -7.07 9.26 12.42
N ASN A 30 -7.54 8.21 13.09
CA ASN A 30 -8.40 8.32 14.28
C ASN A 30 -9.59 9.27 14.04
N TRP A 31 -10.26 9.12 12.91
CA TRP A 31 -11.28 10.02 12.42
C TRP A 31 -12.65 9.78 13.06
N ASP A 32 -13.39 10.85 13.28
CA ASP A 32 -14.74 10.78 13.83
C ASP A 32 -15.72 10.25 12.78
N VAL A 33 -16.30 9.07 13.02
CA VAL A 33 -17.20 8.41 12.06
C VAL A 33 -18.53 9.15 11.93
N TYR A 34 -19.00 9.72 13.03
CA TYR A 34 -20.22 10.53 13.11
C TYR A 34 -19.83 11.94 13.53
N GLU A 35 -20.23 12.93 12.74
CA GLU A 35 -19.96 14.34 13.04
C GLU A 35 -20.48 14.71 14.43
N ASN A 36 -19.64 15.38 15.22
CA ASN A 36 -19.94 15.85 16.58
C ASN A 36 -20.28 14.75 17.60
N HIS A 37 -19.98 13.48 17.28
CA HIS A 37 -20.38 12.31 18.06
C HIS A 37 -19.21 11.34 18.21
N ARG A 38 -18.06 11.82 18.75
CA ARG A 38 -16.84 11.01 18.95
C ARG A 38 -17.09 9.70 19.72
N HIS A 39 -18.03 9.73 20.67
CA HIS A 39 -18.39 8.56 21.47
C HIS A 39 -19.10 7.45 20.67
N HIS A 40 -19.57 7.72 19.45
CA HIS A 40 -20.33 6.78 18.63
C HIS A 40 -19.49 5.99 17.62
N GLY A 41 -18.21 6.34 17.45
CA GLY A 41 -17.27 5.57 16.65
C GLY A 41 -16.10 6.40 16.15
N VAL A 42 -14.89 5.89 16.41
CA VAL A 42 -13.64 6.40 15.83
C VAL A 42 -13.11 5.35 14.86
N GLY A 43 -12.78 5.76 13.64
CA GLY A 43 -12.15 4.91 12.64
C GLY A 43 -10.63 5.09 12.64
N ASP A 44 -9.87 4.05 12.28
CA ASP A 44 -8.41 4.08 12.45
C ASP A 44 -7.67 4.86 11.37
N LEU A 45 -7.77 4.47 10.09
CA LEU A 45 -7.03 5.08 8.99
C LEU A 45 -7.90 5.21 7.74
N VAL A 46 -7.69 6.29 6.98
CA VAL A 46 -8.30 6.50 5.66
C VAL A 46 -7.21 6.90 4.68
N PHE A 47 -7.10 6.15 3.58
CA PHE A 47 -6.22 6.52 2.46
C PHE A 47 -7.03 6.79 1.20
N GLY A 48 -6.53 7.67 0.34
CA GLY A 48 -7.08 7.99 -0.96
C GLY A 48 -6.20 7.52 -2.11
N SER A 49 -6.83 7.24 -3.25
CA SER A 49 -6.18 7.04 -4.55
C SER A 49 -6.35 8.25 -5.46
N ASP A 50 -5.56 8.30 -6.52
CA ASP A 50 -5.68 9.29 -7.62
C ASP A 50 -7.00 9.18 -8.39
N TYR A 51 -7.74 8.08 -8.21
CA TYR A 51 -8.99 7.79 -8.91
C TYR A 51 -10.23 8.14 -8.09
N GLY A 52 -10.08 8.89 -7.00
CA GLY A 52 -11.20 9.29 -6.13
C GLY A 52 -11.79 8.14 -5.30
N VAL A 53 -11.07 7.01 -5.19
CA VAL A 53 -11.44 5.88 -4.33
C VAL A 53 -10.69 6.01 -3.01
N ILE A 54 -11.41 5.83 -1.91
CA ILE A 54 -10.81 5.80 -0.58
C ILE A 54 -10.87 4.39 0.01
N ILE A 55 -9.92 4.06 0.87
CA ILE A 55 -9.93 2.85 1.68
C ILE A 55 -9.98 3.20 3.17
N VAL A 56 -10.93 2.59 3.88
CA VAL A 56 -10.99 2.62 5.34
C VAL A 56 -10.31 1.38 5.89
N ILE A 57 -9.29 1.57 6.73
CA ILE A 57 -8.52 0.47 7.31
C ILE A 57 -8.70 0.48 8.83
N GLU A 58 -9.23 -0.61 9.38
CA GLU A 58 -9.20 -0.86 10.83
C GLU A 58 -7.94 -1.67 11.17
N THR A 59 -7.20 -1.20 12.18
CA THR A 59 -5.99 -1.84 12.67
C THR A 59 -6.24 -2.58 13.98
N LYS A 60 -5.71 -3.80 14.11
CA LYS A 60 -5.74 -4.55 15.37
C LYS A 60 -4.43 -5.28 15.63
N TRP A 61 -3.91 -5.09 16.84
CA TRP A 61 -2.79 -5.87 17.36
C TRP A 61 -3.32 -6.99 18.26
N PHE A 62 -2.92 -8.22 17.97
CA PHE A 62 -3.19 -9.40 18.77
C PHE A 62 -1.93 -9.84 19.50
N ASN A 63 -2.09 -10.24 20.75
CA ASN A 63 -1.04 -10.98 21.43
C ASN A 63 -0.98 -12.41 20.85
N THR A 64 0.10 -12.74 20.15
CA THR A 64 0.27 -13.97 19.37
C THR A 64 0.34 -15.23 20.24
N ASP A 65 0.56 -15.08 21.54
CA ASP A 65 0.58 -16.19 22.51
C ASP A 65 -0.81 -16.78 22.80
N THR A 66 -1.87 -16.18 22.25
CA THR A 66 -3.25 -16.61 22.49
C THR A 66 -3.98 -16.97 21.20
N LEU A 67 -3.74 -18.17 20.68
CA LEU A 67 -4.62 -18.80 19.68
C LEU A 67 -5.98 -19.11 20.32
N SER A 68 -6.88 -18.12 20.31
CA SER A 68 -8.16 -18.22 21.00
C SER A 68 -9.32 -17.71 20.15
N LYS A 69 -10.52 -18.25 20.41
CA LYS A 69 -11.80 -17.77 19.87
C LYS A 69 -11.96 -16.24 19.98
N ALA A 70 -11.28 -15.61 20.95
CA ALA A 70 -11.28 -14.15 21.12
C ALA A 70 -10.66 -13.41 19.92
N GLN A 71 -9.54 -13.90 19.35
CA GLN A 71 -8.92 -13.28 18.17
C GLN A 71 -9.85 -13.36 16.96
N VAL A 72 -10.46 -14.52 16.72
CA VAL A 72 -11.44 -14.71 15.63
C VAL A 72 -12.62 -13.76 15.79
N ASN A 73 -13.16 -13.65 16.99
CA ASN A 73 -14.26 -12.73 17.29
C ASN A 73 -13.84 -11.26 17.13
N ALA A 74 -12.62 -10.89 17.53
CA ALA A 74 -12.10 -9.55 17.37
C ALA A 74 -11.91 -9.19 15.88
N ARG A 75 -11.38 -10.10 15.05
CA ARG A 75 -11.30 -9.91 13.59
C ARG A 75 -12.70 -9.75 12.97
N LYS A 76 -13.67 -10.58 13.39
CA LYS A 76 -15.07 -10.44 12.94
C LYS A 76 -15.66 -9.07 13.32
N LYS A 77 -15.42 -8.60 14.55
CA LYS A 77 -15.84 -7.26 15.00
C LYS A 77 -15.17 -6.15 14.19
N ALA A 78 -13.87 -6.24 13.93
CA ALA A 78 -13.14 -5.29 13.10
C ALA A 78 -13.72 -5.21 11.68
N ARG A 79 -13.93 -6.35 11.01
CA ARG A 79 -14.56 -6.39 9.68
C ARG A 79 -15.96 -5.78 9.68
N ASN A 80 -16.78 -6.06 10.69
CA ASN A 80 -18.12 -5.49 10.80
C ASN A 80 -18.10 -3.97 11.01
N ARG A 81 -17.13 -3.44 11.77
CA ARG A 81 -16.93 -2.00 11.92
C ARG A 81 -16.59 -1.35 10.59
N VAL A 82 -15.61 -1.89 9.87
CA VAL A 82 -15.19 -1.37 8.56
C VAL A 82 -16.34 -1.37 7.56
N ARG A 83 -17.15 -2.44 7.51
CA ARG A 83 -18.36 -2.48 6.67
C ARG A 83 -19.34 -1.34 6.96
N LYS A 84 -19.50 -0.96 8.24
CA LYS A 84 -20.32 0.19 8.64
C LYS A 84 -19.64 1.51 8.26
N TYR A 85 -18.35 1.63 8.56
CA TYR A 85 -17.61 2.88 8.47
C TYR A 85 -17.32 3.30 7.03
N ARG A 86 -17.13 2.37 6.09
CA ARG A 86 -16.87 2.73 4.67
C ARG A 86 -17.97 3.61 4.09
N GLY A 87 -19.24 3.33 4.40
CA GLY A 87 -20.37 4.13 3.91
C GLY A 87 -20.39 5.55 4.52
N CYS A 88 -20.00 5.69 5.78
CA CYS A 88 -19.82 6.99 6.44
C CYS A 88 -18.65 7.76 5.84
N ALA A 89 -17.50 7.09 5.65
CA ALA A 89 -16.30 7.68 5.06
C ALA A 89 -16.56 8.20 3.64
N GLN A 90 -17.27 7.43 2.82
CA GLN A 90 -17.57 7.83 1.44
C GLN A 90 -18.28 9.20 1.39
N LYS A 91 -19.28 9.40 2.27
CA LYS A 91 -20.02 10.66 2.36
C LYS A 91 -19.14 11.78 2.94
N LYS A 92 -18.44 11.48 4.04
CA LYS A 92 -17.64 12.46 4.77
C LYS A 92 -16.49 13.03 3.94
N PHE A 93 -15.79 12.18 3.21
CA PHE A 93 -14.62 12.57 2.41
C PHE A 93 -14.96 12.78 0.93
N ILE A 94 -16.25 12.82 0.57
CA ILE A 94 -16.75 13.10 -0.78
C ILE A 94 -16.06 12.21 -1.83
N ALA A 95 -15.91 10.93 -1.51
CA ALA A 95 -15.24 9.98 -2.38
C ALA A 95 -16.21 9.38 -3.41
N VAL A 96 -15.70 9.08 -4.60
CA VAL A 96 -16.46 8.35 -5.64
C VAL A 96 -16.88 6.99 -5.10
N LYS A 97 -15.96 6.32 -4.39
CA LYS A 97 -16.17 5.02 -3.76
C LYS A 97 -15.34 4.89 -2.50
N ALA A 98 -15.91 4.25 -1.47
CA ALA A 98 -15.14 3.77 -0.34
C ALA A 98 -15.10 2.23 -0.31
N ILE A 99 -13.90 1.69 -0.14
CA ILE A 99 -13.64 0.27 0.12
C ILE A 99 -13.13 0.09 1.56
N GLY A 100 -13.13 -1.14 2.05
CA GLY A 100 -12.81 -1.45 3.43
C GLY A 100 -11.82 -2.61 3.59
N ALA A 101 -10.87 -2.45 4.51
CA ALA A 101 -9.99 -3.53 4.91
C ALA A 101 -9.67 -3.53 6.40
N VAL A 102 -9.12 -4.65 6.87
CA VAL A 102 -8.56 -4.81 8.21
C VAL A 102 -7.08 -5.14 8.06
N PHE A 103 -6.26 -4.56 8.93
CA PHE A 103 -4.82 -4.80 9.00
C PHE A 103 -4.43 -5.30 10.38
N THR A 104 -3.83 -6.49 10.45
CA THR A 104 -3.52 -7.16 11.71
C THR A 104 -2.12 -7.76 11.71
N ASN A 105 -1.47 -7.76 12.86
CA ASN A 105 -0.06 -8.17 13.01
C ASN A 105 0.19 -9.68 12.82
N ASP A 106 -0.87 -10.47 12.91
CA ASP A 106 -0.84 -11.93 12.87
C ASP A 106 -1.09 -12.53 11.48
N THR A 107 -1.34 -11.70 10.46
CA THR A 107 -1.51 -12.15 9.07
C THR A 107 -0.35 -11.76 8.18
N GLY A 108 0.86 -11.74 8.75
CA GLY A 108 2.07 -11.33 8.04
C GLY A 108 2.00 -9.89 7.53
N ASN A 109 1.29 -9.01 8.24
CA ASN A 109 1.08 -7.61 7.84
C ASN A 109 0.45 -7.48 6.44
N SER A 110 -0.52 -8.34 6.12
CA SER A 110 -1.31 -8.25 4.88
C SER A 110 -2.62 -7.50 5.09
N ILE A 111 -3.05 -6.79 4.04
CA ILE A 111 -4.36 -6.13 3.97
C ILE A 111 -5.44 -7.19 3.73
N GLN A 112 -6.45 -7.24 4.59
CA GLN A 112 -7.59 -8.14 4.45
C GLN A 112 -8.85 -7.36 4.12
N PHE A 113 -9.28 -7.40 2.86
CA PHE A 113 -10.52 -6.75 2.43
C PHE A 113 -11.76 -7.36 3.09
N VAL A 114 -12.79 -6.54 3.29
CA VAL A 114 -14.03 -6.99 3.96
C VAL A 114 -14.98 -7.77 3.05
N ASP A 115 -14.84 -7.62 1.73
CA ASP A 115 -15.51 -8.41 0.69
C ASP A 115 -14.71 -8.43 -0.62
N ASP A 116 -15.12 -9.28 -1.55
CA ASP A 116 -14.42 -9.52 -2.82
C ASP A 116 -14.52 -8.33 -3.79
N GLN A 117 -15.57 -7.51 -3.67
CA GLN A 117 -15.71 -6.32 -4.51
C GLN A 117 -14.66 -5.27 -4.13
N ASP A 118 -14.47 -5.06 -2.84
CA ASP A 118 -13.43 -4.16 -2.32
C ASP A 118 -12.03 -4.61 -2.76
N ALA A 119 -11.76 -5.93 -2.69
CA ALA A 119 -10.52 -6.50 -3.18
C ALA A 119 -10.34 -6.30 -4.69
N GLY A 120 -11.40 -6.51 -5.48
CA GLY A 120 -11.38 -6.31 -6.92
C GLY A 120 -11.08 -4.86 -7.32
N ILE A 121 -11.71 -3.90 -6.64
CA ILE A 121 -11.47 -2.47 -6.86
C ILE A 121 -10.02 -2.09 -6.54
N ALA A 122 -9.49 -2.55 -5.40
CA ALA A 122 -8.11 -2.28 -5.03
C ALA A 122 -7.12 -2.85 -6.05
N LYS A 123 -7.38 -4.07 -6.54
CA LYS A 123 -6.56 -4.71 -7.58
C LYS A 123 -6.58 -3.94 -8.90
N ILE A 124 -7.73 -3.40 -9.30
CA ILE A 124 -7.83 -2.57 -10.51
C ILE A 124 -6.97 -1.32 -10.37
N ILE A 125 -7.05 -0.65 -9.22
CA ILE A 125 -6.23 0.53 -8.91
C ILE A 125 -4.74 0.19 -8.96
N GLU A 126 -4.32 -0.93 -8.34
CA GLU A 126 -2.94 -1.41 -8.38
C GLU A 126 -2.45 -1.59 -9.82
N ILE A 127 -3.25 -2.23 -10.68
CA ILE A 127 -2.90 -2.45 -12.09
C ILE A 127 -2.67 -1.11 -12.82
N TYR A 128 -3.59 -0.16 -12.67
CA TYR A 128 -3.44 1.15 -13.31
C TYR A 128 -2.24 1.94 -12.77
N THR A 129 -2.02 1.93 -11.46
CA THR A 129 -0.84 2.56 -10.86
C THR A 129 0.47 1.95 -11.38
N GLN A 130 0.51 0.63 -11.57
CA GLN A 130 1.68 -0.03 -12.17
C GLN A 130 1.87 0.38 -13.63
N GLN A 131 0.80 0.42 -14.44
CA GLN A 131 0.88 0.86 -15.84
C GLN A 131 1.37 2.31 -15.97
N GLU A 132 0.86 3.22 -15.14
CA GLU A 132 1.32 4.61 -15.11
C GLU A 132 2.81 4.72 -14.75
N TRP A 133 3.27 3.90 -13.81
CA TRP A 133 4.70 3.83 -13.47
C TRP A 133 5.55 3.32 -14.64
N GLU A 134 5.10 2.28 -15.33
CA GLU A 134 5.76 1.72 -16.52
C GLU A 134 5.94 2.77 -17.62
N GLU A 135 4.91 3.59 -17.85
CA GLU A 135 4.90 4.63 -18.88
C GLU A 135 5.56 5.95 -18.45
N SER A 136 5.90 6.07 -17.17
CA SER A 136 6.38 7.31 -16.58
C SER A 136 7.68 7.81 -17.24
N PRO A 137 7.82 9.12 -17.49
CA PRO A 137 9.07 9.71 -17.98
C PRO A 137 10.26 9.42 -17.05
N LYS A 138 10.00 9.30 -15.74
CA LYS A 138 10.99 8.95 -14.72
C LYS A 138 11.57 7.56 -14.94
N LYS A 139 10.73 6.54 -15.14
CA LYS A 139 11.20 5.18 -15.45
C LYS A 139 11.98 5.15 -16.76
N ARG A 140 11.48 5.83 -17.80
CA ARG A 140 12.19 5.99 -19.08
C ARG A 140 13.57 6.65 -18.90
N GLY A 141 13.68 7.66 -18.04
CA GLY A 141 14.96 8.29 -17.69
C GLY A 141 15.93 7.31 -17.05
N ILE A 142 15.48 6.54 -16.05
CA ILE A 142 16.30 5.51 -15.38
C ILE A 142 16.78 4.46 -16.39
N LEU A 143 15.90 3.96 -17.25
CA LEU A 143 16.26 2.97 -18.29
C LEU A 143 17.29 3.52 -19.29
N LYS A 144 17.15 4.78 -19.72
CA LYS A 144 18.15 5.43 -20.60
C LYS A 144 19.51 5.52 -19.92
N THR A 145 19.55 5.88 -18.64
CA THR A 145 20.80 5.94 -17.87
C THR A 145 21.45 4.56 -17.76
N ILE A 146 20.68 3.52 -17.43
CA ILE A 146 21.20 2.15 -17.34
C ILE A 146 21.75 1.70 -18.70
N LEU A 147 21.01 1.92 -19.79
CA LEU A 147 21.44 1.55 -21.14
C LEU A 147 22.74 2.27 -21.55
N TYR A 148 22.85 3.56 -21.22
CA TYR A 148 24.05 4.35 -21.46
C TYR A 148 25.29 3.73 -20.78
N TYR A 149 25.19 3.34 -19.51
CA TYR A 149 26.28 2.67 -18.80
C TYR A 149 26.64 1.30 -19.41
N ILE A 150 25.65 0.50 -19.79
CA ILE A 150 25.89 -0.81 -20.44
C ILE A 150 26.68 -0.62 -21.75
N VAL A 151 26.29 0.34 -22.59
CA VAL A 151 26.98 0.64 -23.85
C VAL A 151 28.43 1.08 -23.61
N ILE A 152 28.69 1.95 -22.63
CA ILE A 152 30.05 2.38 -22.28
C ILE A 152 30.91 1.20 -21.85
N VAL A 153 30.39 0.34 -20.96
CA VAL A 153 31.13 -0.83 -20.47
C VAL A 153 31.48 -1.78 -21.62
N LEU A 154 30.52 -2.04 -22.53
CA LEU A 154 30.77 -2.85 -23.72
C LEU A 154 31.84 -2.26 -24.64
N LEU A 155 31.81 -0.95 -24.89
CA LEU A 155 32.83 -0.27 -25.70
C LEU A 155 34.23 -0.38 -25.07
N VAL A 156 34.34 -0.23 -23.75
CA VAL A 156 35.61 -0.40 -23.02
C VAL A 156 36.12 -1.83 -23.15
N ILE A 157 35.26 -2.83 -22.98
CA ILE A 157 35.63 -4.25 -23.14
C ILE A 157 36.15 -4.52 -24.56
N VAL A 158 35.43 -4.04 -25.59
CA VAL A 158 35.85 -4.20 -26.99
C VAL A 158 37.20 -3.52 -27.23
N ALA A 159 37.40 -2.30 -26.74
CA ALA A 159 38.67 -1.59 -26.89
C ALA A 159 39.83 -2.35 -26.23
N VAL A 160 39.62 -2.96 -25.06
CA VAL A 160 40.62 -3.79 -24.37
C VAL A 160 40.95 -5.04 -25.19
N ILE A 161 39.93 -5.75 -25.70
CA ILE A 161 40.14 -6.95 -26.53
C ILE A 161 40.91 -6.61 -27.81
N VAL A 162 40.53 -5.54 -28.50
CA VAL A 162 41.21 -5.06 -29.72
C VAL A 162 42.65 -4.66 -29.40
N GLY A 163 42.87 -3.93 -28.31
CA GLY A 163 44.21 -3.54 -27.88
C GLY A 163 45.11 -4.74 -27.60
N LEU A 164 44.59 -5.75 -26.88
CA LEU A 164 45.29 -7.01 -26.63
C LEU A 164 45.59 -7.77 -27.94
N ALA A 165 44.63 -7.85 -28.85
CA ALA A 165 44.82 -8.52 -30.14
C ALA A 165 45.97 -7.86 -30.95
N ILE A 166 45.99 -6.53 -31.05
CA ILE A 166 47.04 -5.77 -31.75
C ILE A 166 48.41 -6.03 -31.12
N LEU A 167 48.51 -6.05 -29.79
CA LEU A 167 49.76 -6.33 -29.05
C LEU A 167 50.30 -7.76 -29.26
N THR A 168 49.46 -8.69 -29.70
CA THR A 168 49.82 -10.11 -29.90
C THR A 168 50.10 -10.49 -31.36
N VAL A 169 49.96 -9.58 -32.32
CA VAL A 169 50.38 -9.82 -33.71
C VAL A 169 51.90 -9.59 -33.81
N PRO A 170 52.72 -10.62 -34.11
CA PRO A 170 54.18 -10.53 -34.20
C PRO A 170 54.68 -9.63 -35.35
#